data_AF-A0A7H1RSK7-F1
#
_entry.id   AF-A0A7H1RSK7-F1
#
_cell.length_a   1.000
_cell.length_b   1.000
_cell.length_c   1.000
_cell.angle_alpha   90.00
_cell.angle_beta   90.00
_cell.angle_gamma   90.00
#
_symmetry.space_group_name_H-M   'P 1'
#
loop_
_entity.id
_entity.type
_entity.pdbx_description
1 polymer ?
#
loop_
_entity_poly.entity_id
_entity_poly.type
_entity_poly.pdbx_seq_one_letter_code
_entity_poly.pdbx_strand_id
1 'polypeptide(L)' 'MEKRPLQPETERFKHILIKAYQRGELSDNITAKDMVQELAHQLKQVFKRDPESVTEVY' A
#
# COMPACT_ATOMS: atom_id res chain seq x y z
N MET A 1 -22.89 5.51 13.48
CA MET A 1 -22.26 4.91 12.29
C MET A 1 -21.26 3.88 12.77
N GLU A 2 -21.61 2.60 12.72
CA GLU A 2 -20.65 1.53 13.01
C GLU A 2 -19.55 1.54 11.93
N LYS A 3 -18.32 1.85 12.35
CA LYS A 3 -17.16 1.65 11.49
C LYS A 3 -16.98 0.15 11.34
N ARG A 4 -17.42 -0.42 10.21
CA ARG A 4 -17.01 -1.78 9.84
C ARG A 4 -15.48 -1.84 9.96
N PRO A 5 -14.89 -2.84 10.64
CA PRO A 5 -13.45 -2.92 10.78
C PRO A 5 -12.84 -2.88 9.38
N LEU A 6 -12.01 -1.86 9.14
CA LEU A 6 -11.29 -1.75 7.87
C LEU A 6 -10.45 -3.01 7.74
N GLN A 7 -10.57 -3.71 6.62
CA GLN A 7 -9.75 -4.88 6.37
C GLN A 7 -8.27 -4.47 6.48
N PRO A 8 -7.40 -5.31 7.07
CA PRO A 8 -5.98 -4.99 7.27
C PRO A 8 -5.26 -4.50 6.00
N GLU A 9 -5.67 -5.00 4.84
CA GLU A 9 -5.17 -4.54 3.53
C GLU A 9 -5.57 -3.10 3.23
N THR A 10 -6.78 -2.69 3.60
CA THR A 10 -7.26 -1.31 3.40
C THR A 10 -6.53 -0.33 4.32
N GLU A 11 -6.21 -0.71 5.56
CA GLU A 11 -5.40 0.12 6.46
C GLU A 11 -3.96 0.25 5.96
N ARG A 12 -3.34 -0.86 5.52
CA ARG A 12 -2.01 -0.82 4.88
C ARG A 12 -1.99 0.06 3.63
N PHE A 13 -3.01 -0.05 2.78
CA PHE A 13 -3.14 0.77 1.59
C PHE A 13 -3.23 2.27 1.92
N LYS A 14 -4.08 2.65 2.88
CA LYS A 14 -4.20 4.04 3.33
C LYS A 14 -2.87 4.58 3.87
N HIS A 15 -2.16 3.78 4.66
CA HIS A 15 -0.87 4.18 5.25
C HIS A 15 0.19 4.46 4.19
N ILE A 16 0.24 3.64 3.13
CA ILE A 16 1.16 3.82 1.99
C ILE A 16 0.87 5.14 1.27
N LEU A 17 -0.40 5.45 1.00
CA LEU A 17 -0.79 6.69 0.32
C LEU A 17 -0.43 7.93 1.14
N ILE A 18 -0.69 7.92 2.45
CA ILE A 18 -0.38 9.05 3.33
C ILE A 18 1.13 9.30 3.37
N LYS A 19 1.95 8.24 3.47
CA LYS A 19 3.41 8.37 3.45
C LYS A 19 3.93 8.91 2.12
N ALA A 20 3.39 8.44 1.00
CA ALA A 20 3.79 8.93 -0.31
C ALA A 20 3.47 10.42 -0.47
N TYR A 21 2.30 10.86 0.02
CA TYR A 21 1.90 12.27 0.01
C TYR A 21 2.86 13.14 0.85
N GLN A 22 3.07 12.79 2.12
CA GLN A 22 3.97 13.53 3.01
C GLN A 22 5.38 13.65 2.46
N ARG A 23 5.87 12.57 1.83
CA ARG A 23 7.21 12.56 1.25
C ARG A 23 7.31 13.45 0.01
N GLY A 24 6.24 13.61 -0.75
CA GLY A 24 6.18 14.55 -1.88
C GLY A 24 6.14 16.00 -1.44
N GLU A 25 5.45 16.31 -0.33
CA GLU A 25 5.40 17.67 0.22
C GLU A 25 6.73 18.10 0.86
N LEU A 26 7.47 17.17 1.47
CA LEU A 26 8.65 17.48 2.29
C LEU A 26 10.00 17.27 1.58
N SER A 27 10.02 16.79 0.34
CA SER A 27 11.26 16.38 -0.32
C SER A 27 11.66 17.29 -1.47
N ASP A 28 12.73 18.06 -1.27
CA ASP A 28 13.38 18.85 -2.33
C ASP A 28 14.23 17.99 -3.29
N ASN A 29 14.53 16.73 -2.91
CA ASN A 29 15.54 15.89 -3.58
C ASN A 29 14.98 14.63 -4.25
N ILE A 30 13.66 14.47 -4.33
CA ILE A 30 13.02 13.30 -4.95
C ILE A 30 12.23 13.76 -6.16
N THR A 31 12.43 13.08 -7.29
CA THR A 31 11.63 13.35 -8.48
C THR A 31 10.27 12.66 -8.37
N ALA A 32 9.26 13.20 -9.05
CA ALA A 32 7.95 12.55 -9.16
C ALA A 32 8.05 11.11 -9.70
N LYS A 33 9.02 10.84 -10.58
CA LYS A 33 9.29 9.50 -11.12
C LYS A 33 9.69 8.52 -10.01
N ASP A 34 10.62 8.92 -9.14
CA ASP A 34 11.09 8.08 -8.04
C ASP A 34 9.96 7.79 -7.05
N MET A 35 9.11 8.78 -6.76
CA MET A 35 7.92 8.60 -5.92
C MET A 35 6.94 7.59 -6.50
N VAL A 36 6.61 7.73 -7.78
CA VAL A 36 5.64 6.84 -8.45
C VAL A 36 6.20 5.42 -8.49
N GLN A 37 7.50 5.26 -8.72
CA GLN A 37 8.16 3.96 -8.74
C GLN A 37 8.14 3.31 -7.35
N GLU A 38 8.42 4.06 -6.29
CA GLU A 38 8.37 3.55 -4.91
C GLU A 38 6.94 3.20 -4.49
N LEU A 39 5.96 4.05 -4.83
CA LEU A 39 4.55 3.82 -4.56
C LEU A 39 4.07 2.53 -5.25
N ALA A 40 4.40 2.34 -6.53
CA ALA A 40 4.06 1.13 -7.27
C ALA A 40 4.65 -0.13 -6.61
N HIS A 41 5.89 -0.04 -6.09
CA HIS A 41 6.53 -1.15 -5.39
C HIS A 41 5.80 -1.50 -4.08
N GLN A 42 5.46 -0.50 -3.26
CA GLN A 42 4.75 -0.70 -2.00
C GLN A 42 3.34 -1.26 -2.23
N LEU A 43 2.62 -0.75 -3.23
CA LEU A 43 1.29 -1.23 -3.58
C LEU A 43 1.31 -2.68 -4.08
N LYS A 44 2.31 -3.06 -4.87
CA LYS A 44 2.48 -4.46 -5.33
C LYS A 44 2.59 -5.45 -4.17
N GLN A 45 3.17 -5.05 -3.04
CA GLN A 45 3.27 -5.90 -1.84
C GLN A 45 1.93 -6.04 -1.10
N VAL A 46 1.06 -5.03 -1.16
CA VAL A 46 -0.29 -5.11 -0.58
C VAL A 46 -1.17 -6.07 -1.38
N PHE A 47 -1.00 -6.11 -2.70
CA PHE A 47 -1.81 -6.94 -3.59
C PHE A 47 -1.23 -8.35 -3.85
N LYS A 48 0.01 -8.63 -3.42
CA LYS A 48 0.52 -9.99 -3.41
C LYS A 48 -0.14 -10.76 -2.26
N ARG A 49 -1.23 -11.45 -2.56
CA ARG A 49 -1.67 -12.58 -1.72
C ARG A 49 -0.57 -13.63 -1.68
N ASP A 50 -0.28 -14.15 -0.50
CA ASP A 50 0.62 -15.29 -0.33
C ASP A 50 0.16 -16.43 -1.26
N PRO A 51 1.03 -16.97 -2.13
CA PRO A 51 0.69 -18.12 -2.96
C PRO A 51 0.45 -19.41 -2.15
N GLU A 52 0.70 -19.40 -0.83
CA GLU A 52 0.51 -20.56 0.05
C GLU A 52 -0.87 -20.66 0.72
N SER A 53 -1.75 -19.66 0.59
CA SER A 53 -3.12 -19.77 1.14
C SER A 53 -4.11 -20.43 0.16
N VAL A 54 -3.64 -21.32 -0.71
CA VAL A 54 -4.49 -22.21 -1.52
C VAL A 54 -4.10 -23.65 -1.22
N THR A 55 -4.29 -24.06 0.03
CA THR A 55 -4.56 -25.47 0.34
C THR A 55 -5.97 -25.56 0.90
N GLU A 56 -6.68 -26.61 0.45
CA GLU A 56 -8.00 -27.07 0.89
C GLU A 56 -9.23 -26.28 0.37
N VAL A 57 -10.30 -26.87 -0.18
CA VAL A 57 -10.79 -28.25 -0.37
C VAL A 57 -11.72 -28.23 -1.60
N TYR A 58 -11.64 -29.23 -2.49
CA TYR A 58 -12.73 -30.10 -2.99
C TYR A 58 -12.19 -31.05 -4.07
#